data_AF-A0A537J1E4-F1
#
_entry.id   AF-A0A537J1E4-F1
#
_cell.length_a   1.000
_cell.length_b   1.000
_cell.length_c   1.000
_cell.angle_alpha   90.00
_cell.angle_beta   90.00
_cell.angle_gamma   90.00
#
_symmetry.space_group_name_H-M   'P 1'
#
loop_
_entity.id
_entity.type
_entity.pdbx_description
1 polymer ?
#
loop_
_entity_poly.entity_id
_entity_poly.type
_entity_poly.pdbx_seq_one_letter_code
_entity_poly.pdbx_strand_id
1 'polypeptide(L)'
;MDFSLSTSVTPGLAQRRTVTAFVWLAGFFVIVVLLGFSRAIPLFVFAYLKGQGKESWTVSIALAALAWLVFSLLFVRLLHLPFAEGLL
;
A
#
# COMPACT_ATOMS: atom_id res chain seq x y z
N MET A 1 -28.59 3.37 -17.32
CA MET A 1 -27.33 3.32 -16.55
C MET A 1 -26.58 4.60 -16.84
N ASP A 2 -26.96 5.67 -16.12
CA ASP A 2 -26.38 7.00 -16.29
C ASP A 2 -24.99 7.02 -15.64
N PHE A 3 -23.96 6.74 -16.43
CA PHE A 3 -22.58 7.03 -16.06
C PHE A 3 -22.40 8.55 -16.05
N SER A 4 -22.83 9.18 -14.96
CA SER A 4 -22.51 10.57 -14.66
C SER A 4 -21.02 10.62 -14.32
N LEU A 5 -20.19 10.86 -15.33
CA LEU A 5 -18.74 11.06 -15.21
C LEU A 5 -18.46 12.37 -14.46
N SER A 6 -18.66 12.36 -13.13
CA SER A 6 -18.12 13.30 -12.14
C SER A 6 -17.80 14.72 -12.63
N THR A 7 -18.81 15.49 -13.06
CA THR A 7 -18.64 16.88 -13.55
C THR A 7 -18.58 17.93 -12.42
N SER A 8 -18.10 17.59 -11.22
CA SER A 8 -18.06 18.57 -10.11
C SER A 8 -16.94 18.36 -9.10
N VAL A 9 -15.83 17.72 -9.47
CA VAL A 9 -14.63 17.72 -8.61
C VAL A 9 -13.89 19.03 -8.85
N THR A 10 -13.81 19.89 -7.82
CA THR A 10 -13.01 21.11 -7.86
C THR A 10 -11.59 20.77 -8.32
N PRO A 11 -11.03 21.42 -9.35
CA PRO A 11 -9.76 21.01 -9.97
C PRO A 11 -8.61 20.91 -8.96
N GLY A 12 -8.60 21.75 -7.92
CA GLY A 12 -7.63 21.66 -6.83
C GLY A 12 -7.73 20.38 -5.98
N LEU A 13 -8.93 19.81 -5.80
CA LEU A 13 -9.12 18.55 -5.06
C LEU A 13 -8.73 17.34 -5.92
N ALA A 14 -9.04 17.39 -7.21
CA ALA A 14 -8.62 16.37 -8.17
C ALA A 14 -7.10 16.28 -8.23
N GLN A 15 -6.41 17.41 -8.40
CA GLN A 15 -4.95 17.47 -8.46
C GLN A 15 -4.29 16.94 -7.19
N ARG A 16 -4.79 17.33 -6.00
CA ARG A 16 -4.26 16.83 -4.72
C ARG A 16 -4.40 15.31 -4.61
N ARG A 17 -5.54 14.74 -4.98
CA ARG A 17 -5.74 13.27 -4.95
C ARG A 17 -4.80 12.56 -5.92
N THR A 18 -4.61 13.10 -7.12
CA THR A 18 -3.67 12.57 -8.10
C THR A 18 -2.24 12.60 -7.55
N VAL A 19 -1.79 13.73 -7.02
CA VAL A 19 -0.44 13.85 -6.42
C VAL A 19 -0.28 12.87 -5.25
N THR A 20 -1.27 12.76 -4.37
CA THR A 20 -1.24 11.78 -3.28
C THR A 20 -1.09 10.35 -3.81
N ALA A 21 -1.85 9.96 -4.84
CA ALA A 21 -1.73 8.65 -5.45
C ALA A 21 -0.34 8.40 -6.06
N PHE A 22 0.22 9.39 -6.75
CA PHE A 22 1.58 9.31 -7.30
C PHE A 22 2.65 9.20 -6.21
N VAL A 23 2.51 9.94 -5.10
CA VAL A 23 3.42 9.86 -3.95
C VAL A 23 3.35 8.47 -3.31
N TRP A 24 2.15 7.91 -3.14
CA TRP A 24 1.99 6.55 -2.64
C TRP A 24 2.58 5.51 -3.59
N LEU A 25 2.38 5.66 -4.89
CA LEU A 25 2.96 4.77 -5.89
C LEU A 25 4.49 4.81 -5.88
N ALA A 26 5.07 6.01 -5.87
CA ALA A 26 6.52 6.19 -5.80
C ALA A 26 7.08 5.64 -4.48
N GLY A 27 6.42 5.93 -3.36
CA GLY A 27 6.79 5.38 -2.05
C GLY A 27 6.76 3.86 -2.02
N PHE A 28 5.75 3.23 -2.61
CA PHE A 28 5.68 1.77 -2.74
C PHE A 28 6.90 1.22 -3.50
N PHE A 29 7.21 1.82 -4.66
CA PHE A 29 8.36 1.42 -5.46
C PHE A 29 9.67 1.51 -4.69
N VAL A 30 9.90 2.63 -4.00
CA VAL A 30 11.10 2.84 -3.19
C VAL A 30 11.22 1.79 -2.09
N ILE A 31 10.14 1.50 -1.37
CA ILE A 31 10.14 0.49 -0.30
C ILE A 31 10.38 -0.91 -0.86
N VAL A 32 9.78 -1.26 -2.01
CA VAL A 32 10.00 -2.56 -2.67
C VAL A 32 11.45 -2.73 -3.09
N VAL A 33 12.06 -1.70 -3.68
CA VAL A 33 13.48 -1.73 -4.09
C VAL A 33 14.39 -1.88 -2.87
N LEU A 34 14.09 -1.19 -1.78
CA LEU A 34 14.92 -1.21 -0.57
C LEU A 34 14.76 -2.51 0.22
N LEU A 35 13.54 -2.96 0.49
CA LEU A 35 13.26 -4.05 1.45
C LEU A 35 12.88 -5.37 0.78
N GLY A 36 12.62 -5.35 -0.53
CA GLY A 36 12.10 -6.48 -1.27
C GLY A 36 10.58 -6.59 -1.17
N PHE A 37 9.99 -7.35 -2.09
CA PHE A 37 8.54 -7.38 -2.29
C PHE A 37 7.77 -7.90 -1.07
N SER A 38 8.34 -8.89 -0.37
CA SER A 38 7.73 -9.44 0.82
C SER A 38 7.60 -8.35 1.88
N ARG A 39 8.71 -7.85 2.43
CA ARG A 39 8.80 -6.82 3.52
C ARG A 39 8.12 -5.50 3.18
N ALA A 40 8.08 -5.13 1.90
CA ALA A 40 7.50 -3.86 1.49
C ALA A 40 5.97 -3.78 1.68
N ILE A 41 5.24 -4.86 1.41
CA ILE A 41 3.77 -4.88 1.48
C ILE A 41 3.22 -4.53 2.86
N PRO A 42 3.60 -5.20 3.97
CA PRO A 42 3.03 -4.86 5.28
C PRO A 42 3.45 -3.46 5.74
N LEU A 43 4.67 -3.03 5.38
CA LEU A 43 5.19 -1.72 5.74
C LEU A 43 4.40 -0.62 5.02
N PHE A 44 4.08 -0.86 3.75
CA PHE A 44 3.26 0.02 2.95
C PHE A 44 1.81 0.08 3.46
N VAL A 45 1.21 -1.07 3.79
CA VAL A 45 -0.12 -1.15 4.38
C VAL A 45 -0.16 -0.41 5.72
N PHE A 46 0.85 -0.60 6.57
CA PHE A 46 0.98 0.12 7.83
C PHE A 46 1.05 1.64 7.61
N ALA A 47 1.94 2.08 6.73
CA ALA A 47 2.10 3.49 6.39
C ALA A 47 0.79 4.09 5.87
N TYR A 48 0.08 3.35 5.01
CA TYR A 48 -1.19 3.79 4.43
C TYR A 48 -2.30 3.93 5.48
N LEU A 49 -2.48 2.91 6.33
CA LEU A 49 -3.46 2.95 7.42
C LEU A 49 -3.16 4.09 8.39
N LYS A 50 -1.87 4.33 8.67
CA LYS A 50 -1.46 5.39 9.58
C LYS A 50 -1.65 6.79 8.99
N GLY A 51 -1.26 6.98 7.73
CA GLY A 51 -1.29 8.28 7.07
C GLY A 51 -2.68 8.67 6.57
N GLN A 52 -3.31 7.80 5.78
CA GLN A 52 -4.62 8.05 5.16
C GLN A 52 -5.78 7.60 6.03
N GLY A 53 -5.67 6.43 6.67
CA GLY A 53 -6.72 5.91 7.54
C GLY A 53 -6.87 6.67 8.86
N LYS A 54 -5.81 7.36 9.32
CA LYS A 54 -5.72 7.99 10.66
C LYS A 54 -6.09 7.02 11.79
N GLU A 55 -5.87 5.72 11.55
CA GLU A 55 -6.29 4.68 12.46
C GLU A 55 -5.39 4.65 13.72
N SER A 56 -5.90 4.07 14.80
CA SER A 56 -5.11 3.88 16.02
C SER A 56 -3.87 3.02 15.74
N TRP A 57 -2.77 3.27 16.48
CA TRP A 57 -1.51 2.54 16.30
C TRP A 57 -1.70 1.02 16.41
N THR A 58 -2.54 0.60 17.37
CA THR A 58 -2.83 -0.81 17.62
C THR A 58 -3.50 -1.48 16.42
N VAL A 59 -4.52 -0.84 15.85
CA VAL A 59 -5.24 -1.37 14.68
C VAL A 59 -4.34 -1.38 13.45
N SER A 60 -3.52 -0.34 13.26
CA SER A 60 -2.56 -0.28 12.14
C SER A 60 -1.54 -1.42 12.20
N ILE A 61 -0.97 -1.69 13.38
CA ILE A 61 -0.02 -2.79 13.59
C ILE A 61 -0.72 -4.14 13.38
N ALA A 62 -1.92 -4.31 13.95
CA ALA A 62 -2.67 -5.57 13.84
C ALA A 62 -3.01 -5.90 12.37
N LEU A 63 -3.51 -4.93 11.60
CA LEU A 63 -3.80 -5.14 10.18
C LEU A 63 -2.53 -5.34 9.35
N ALA A 64 -1.45 -4.63 9.64
CA ALA A 64 -0.18 -4.82 8.94
C ALA A 64 0.40 -6.23 9.20
N ALA A 65 0.34 -6.70 10.44
CA ALA A 65 0.73 -8.06 10.81
C ALA A 65 -0.16 -9.12 10.17
N LEU A 66 -1.47 -8.88 10.11
CA LEU A 66 -2.42 -9.76 9.43
C LEU A 66 -2.15 -9.82 7.92
N ALA A 67 -1.94 -8.68 7.28
CA ALA A 67 -1.60 -8.58 5.86
C ALA A 67 -0.28 -9.30 5.56
N TRP A 68 0.73 -9.14 6.43
CA TRP A 68 1.97 -9.91 6.35
C TRP A 68 1.70 -11.41 6.39
N LEU A 69 0.96 -11.87 7.39
CA LEU A 69 0.65 -13.29 7.57
C LEU A 69 -0.05 -13.88 6.35
N VAL A 70 -1.08 -13.21 5.84
CA VAL A 70 -1.82 -13.64 4.65
C VAL A 70 -0.90 -13.67 3.43
N PHE A 71 -0.07 -12.64 3.25
CA PHE A 71 0.88 -12.59 2.15
C PHE A 71 1.90 -13.73 2.25
N SER A 72 2.56 -13.91 3.39
CA SER A 72 3.52 -15.01 3.59
C SER A 72 2.88 -16.38 3.41
N LEU A 73 1.64 -16.58 3.87
CA LEU A 73 0.93 -17.85 3.71
C LEU A 73 0.65 -18.15 2.23
N LEU A 74 0.07 -17.19 1.51
CA LEU A 74 -0.30 -17.38 0.10
C LEU A 74 0.92 -17.43 -0.83
N PHE A 75 1.90 -16.58 -0.60
CA PHE A 75 2.96 -16.38 -1.59
C PHE A 75 4.24 -17.15 -1.26
N VAL A 76 4.61 -17.25 0.02
CA VAL A 76 5.81 -18.00 0.42
C VAL A 76 5.47 -19.48 0.59
N ARG A 77 4.43 -19.81 1.37
CA ARG A 77 4.09 -21.21 1.66
C ARG A 77 3.28 -21.91 0.58
N LEU A 78 2.32 -21.23 -0.04
CA LEU A 78 1.44 -21.86 -1.03
C LEU A 78 2.03 -21.81 -2.44
N LEU A 79 2.57 -20.66 -2.87
CA LEU A 79 3.10 -20.48 -4.22
C LEU A 79 4.62 -20.65 -4.38
N HIS A 80 5.38 -20.78 -3.28
CA HIS A 80 6.85 -20.94 -3.29
C HIS A 80 7.57 -19.97 -4.24
N LEU A 81 7.09 -18.73 -4.34
CA LEU A 81 7.65 -17.76 -5.25
C LEU A 81 9.02 -17.30 -4.76
N PRO A 82 10.09 -17.39 -5.59
CA PRO A 82 11.37 -16.79 -5.26
C PRO A 82 11.23 -15.27 -5.39
N PHE A 83 10.86 -14.62 -4.30
CA PHE A 83 10.79 -13.16 -4.26
C PHE A 83 12.20 -12.59 -4.32
N ALA A 84 12.38 -11.58 -5.17
CA ALA A 84 13.60 -10.80 -5.19
C ALA A 84 13.84 -10.18 -3.80
N GLU A 85 15.04 -10.41 -3.26
CA GLU A 85 15.50 -9.73 -2.07
C GLU A 85 15.71 -8.24 -2.39
N GLY A 86 15.38 -7.39 -1.42
CA GLY A 86 15.65 -5.95 -1.53
C GLY A 86 17.15 -5.67 -1.41
N LEU A 87 17.53 -4.41 -1.65
CA LEU A 87 18.89 -3.96 -1.39
C LEU A 87 19.31 -4.07 0.10
N LEU A 88 18.35 -4.19 1.03
CA LEU A 88 18.53 -4.24 2.50
C LEU A 88 17.98 -5.54 3.14
#